data_AF-A0A3D0H317-F1
#
_entry.id   AF-A0A3D0H317-F1
#
_cell.length_a   1.000
_cell.length_b   1.000
_cell.length_c   1.000
_cell.angle_alpha   90.00
_cell.angle_beta   90.00
_cell.angle_gamma   90.00
#
_symmetry.space_group_name_H-M   'P 1'
#
loop_
_entity.id
_entity.type
_entity.pdbx_description
1 polymer ?
#
loop_
_entity_poly.entity_id
_entity_poly.type
_entity_poly.pdbx_seq_one_letter_code
_entity_poly.pdbx_strand_id
1 'polypeptide(L)'
;MSQDMFAVSIIAGVVLIVLGIVVWRLRKQRRFSRRLAEALGAEKSRGQMNATHDGISYHFRWHAGDRNSPSYLRVFVDCVSHGQFRVIREGALERFSLKLGIASQIKTGDLSFDQEFYILSNETDFASGYFHDPQKRQAVVDIFRMGFTEVKHDGKVMEAKQSPFAMSDDVDPKVITAPLPQLSLLAKIEGTPFPYQPLALAPQGISWRTQRAVAFAVPIVLLLTGFVCTVWGLTSFEPLDSGTLLLDSLKISLPVSVLSLWLALRLVRGRSGSHRELLVILCLSLVAFPLAGFGGEMVLNGWFDTSPPAAYQAMVVNKYMTRNKNSTSYYVRLSSWRKQSGTEKLGVSQSFYNRVTPNKTMVTAVTRKGFLGFEWLVSCGIAGRNALQ
;
A
#
# COMPACT_ATOMS: atom_id res chain seq x y z
N MET A 1 6.25 6.92 53.54
CA MET A 1 5.60 7.41 52.30
C MET A 1 6.04 6.49 51.18
N SER A 2 5.15 5.66 50.62
CA SER A 2 5.54 4.54 49.74
C SER A 2 6.04 5.05 48.38
N GLN A 3 6.93 4.30 47.73
CA GLN A 3 7.42 4.59 46.38
C GLN A 3 6.27 4.77 45.37
N ASP A 4 5.11 4.15 45.63
CA ASP A 4 3.90 4.29 44.82
C ASP A 4 3.33 5.72 44.80
N MET A 5 3.38 6.44 45.93
CA MET A 5 2.91 7.84 45.98
C MET A 5 3.76 8.78 45.13
N PHE A 6 5.07 8.52 45.03
CA PHE A 6 5.98 9.32 44.23
C PHE A 6 5.76 9.09 42.73
N ALA A 7 5.56 7.83 42.32
CA ALA A 7 5.25 7.47 40.93
C ALA A 7 3.92 8.08 40.46
N VAL A 8 2.88 8.02 41.29
CA VAL A 8 1.56 8.63 40.98
C VAL A 8 1.67 10.15 40.81
N SER A 9 2.48 10.82 41.64
CA SER A 9 2.67 12.28 41.57
C SER A 9 3.39 12.71 40.28
N ILE A 10 4.39 11.95 39.83
CA ILE A 10 5.09 12.21 38.56
C ILE A 10 4.15 12.03 37.36
N ILE A 11 3.40 10.93 37.33
CA ILE A 11 2.44 10.66 36.24
C ILE A 11 1.38 11.76 36.17
N ALA A 12 0.83 12.17 37.32
CA ALA A 12 -0.13 13.27 37.38
C ALA A 12 0.48 14.59 36.87
N GLY A 13 1.72 14.90 37.24
CA GLY A 13 2.45 16.07 36.75
C GLY A 13 2.63 16.07 35.23
N VAL A 14 3.05 14.95 34.65
CA VAL A 14 3.23 14.80 33.19
C VAL A 14 1.89 14.96 32.46
N VAL A 15 0.82 14.33 32.96
CA VAL A 15 -0.52 14.44 32.36
C VAL A 15 -1.01 15.90 32.41
N LEU A 16 -0.82 16.61 33.51
CA LEU A 16 -1.19 18.03 33.63
C LEU A 16 -0.39 18.92 32.67
N ILE A 17 0.90 18.66 32.47
CA ILE A 17 1.73 19.38 31.50
C ILE A 17 1.23 19.13 30.07
N VAL A 18 0.99 17.86 29.71
CA VAL A 18 0.46 17.50 28.37
C VAL A 18 -0.90 18.15 28.14
N LEU A 19 -1.80 18.07 29.12
CA LEU A 19 -3.13 18.70 29.05
C LEU A 19 -3.00 20.23 28.93
N GLY A 20 -2.08 20.86 29.67
CA GLY A 20 -1.76 22.27 29.58
C GLY A 20 -1.28 22.68 28.19
N ILE A 21 -0.38 21.92 27.58
CA ILE A 21 0.10 22.14 26.20
C ILE A 21 -1.04 22.01 25.19
N VAL A 22 -1.89 20.99 25.33
CA VAL A 22 -3.05 20.77 24.45
C VAL A 22 -4.04 21.93 24.58
N VAL A 23 -4.41 22.33 25.79
CA VAL A 23 -5.31 23.46 26.05
C VAL A 23 -4.72 24.77 25.53
N TRP A 24 -3.42 25.02 25.73
CA TRP A 24 -2.74 26.19 25.21
C TRP A 24 -2.76 26.24 23.68
N ARG A 25 -2.47 25.11 23.01
CA ARG A 25 -2.59 25.00 21.54
C ARG A 25 -4.00 25.25 21.04
N LEU A 26 -5.02 24.65 21.68
CA LEU A 26 -6.43 24.86 21.33
C LEU A 26 -6.86 26.31 21.55
N ARG A 27 -6.42 26.96 22.63
CA ARG A 27 -6.67 28.39 22.89
C ARG A 27 -5.98 29.29 21.88
N LYS A 28 -4.72 29.00 21.52
CA LYS A 28 -3.99 29.74 20.47
C LYS A 28 -4.72 29.61 19.13
N GLN A 29 -5.15 28.40 18.77
CA GLN A 29 -5.94 28.13 17.58
C GLN A 29 -7.25 28.92 17.55
N ARG A 30 -8.04 28.88 18.64
CA ARG A 30 -9.30 29.63 18.74
C ARG A 30 -9.09 31.14 18.62
N ARG A 31 -8.04 31.69 19.26
CA ARG A 31 -7.73 33.13 19.20
C ARG A 31 -7.37 33.57 17.78
N PHE A 32 -6.47 32.84 17.11
CA PHE A 32 -6.12 33.09 15.73
C PHE A 32 -7.34 33.03 14.80
N SER A 33 -8.10 31.93 14.90
CA SER A 33 -9.32 31.75 14.10
C SER A 33 -10.33 32.87 14.30
N ARG A 34 -10.49 33.36 15.53
CA ARG A 34 -11.40 34.46 15.83
C ARG A 34 -10.90 35.78 15.24
N ARG A 35 -9.63 36.12 15.40
CA ARG A 35 -9.05 37.35 14.84
C ARG A 35 -9.15 37.38 13.31
N LEU A 36 -8.85 36.25 12.68
CA LEU A 36 -8.92 36.10 11.24
C LEU A 36 -10.36 36.22 10.73
N ALA A 37 -11.32 35.63 11.47
CA ALA A 37 -12.74 35.79 11.16
C ALA A 37 -13.20 37.25 11.33
N GLU A 38 -12.84 37.91 12.42
CA GLU A 38 -13.15 39.32 12.67
C GLU A 38 -12.57 40.23 11.58
N ALA A 39 -11.31 40.03 11.21
CA ALA A 39 -10.63 40.83 10.19
C ALA A 39 -11.20 40.65 8.78
N LEU A 40 -11.81 39.49 8.49
CA LEU A 40 -12.40 39.16 7.20
C LEU A 40 -13.93 39.29 7.17
N GLY A 41 -14.57 39.67 8.29
CA GLY A 41 -16.02 39.63 8.42
C GLY A 41 -16.60 38.23 8.22
N ALA A 42 -15.85 37.18 8.55
CA ALA A 42 -16.20 35.80 8.26
C ALA A 42 -17.09 35.17 9.35
N GLU A 43 -18.11 34.44 8.93
CA GLU A 43 -18.97 33.66 9.81
C GLU A 43 -18.46 32.22 9.96
N LYS A 44 -18.43 31.72 11.20
CA LYS A 44 -17.97 30.36 11.47
C LYS A 44 -19.11 29.35 11.29
N SER A 45 -18.95 28.42 10.35
CA SER A 45 -19.89 27.32 10.13
C SER A 45 -19.16 25.98 10.03
N ARG A 46 -19.55 24.99 10.85
CA ARG A 46 -19.08 23.58 10.78
C ARG A 46 -17.55 23.39 10.58
N GLY A 47 -16.74 24.21 11.25
CA GLY A 47 -15.28 24.14 11.17
C GLY A 47 -14.66 24.75 9.90
N GLN A 48 -15.43 25.58 9.20
CA GLN A 48 -14.99 26.49 8.14
C GLN A 48 -15.37 27.92 8.52
N MET A 49 -14.74 28.88 7.85
CA MET A 49 -15.10 30.30 7.92
C MET A 49 -15.57 30.71 6.55
N ASN A 50 -16.78 31.26 6.47
CA ASN A 50 -17.42 31.72 5.24
C ASN A 50 -17.38 33.24 5.21
N ALA A 51 -17.04 33.82 4.07
CA ALA A 51 -16.97 35.26 3.92
C ALA A 51 -17.26 35.67 2.46
N THR A 52 -17.40 36.96 2.25
CA THR A 52 -17.55 37.56 0.92
C THR A 52 -16.52 38.67 0.77
N HIS A 53 -15.82 38.70 -0.35
CA HIS A 53 -14.85 39.75 -0.68
C HIS A 53 -15.01 40.11 -2.15
N ASP A 54 -15.23 41.40 -2.44
CA ASP A 54 -15.48 41.91 -3.80
C ASP A 54 -16.58 41.12 -4.57
N GLY A 55 -17.64 40.74 -3.86
CA GLY A 55 -18.75 39.95 -4.42
C GLY A 55 -18.46 38.47 -4.62
N ILE A 56 -17.25 38.00 -4.33
CA ILE A 56 -16.87 36.58 -4.41
C ILE A 56 -17.19 35.93 -3.06
N SER A 57 -18.11 34.96 -3.08
CA SER A 57 -18.36 34.10 -1.91
C SER A 57 -17.26 33.04 -1.82
N TYR A 58 -16.64 32.95 -0.65
CA TYR A 58 -15.56 32.01 -0.41
C TYR A 58 -15.63 31.45 1.00
N HIS A 59 -14.93 30.33 1.19
CA HIS A 59 -14.70 29.80 2.52
C HIS A 59 -13.25 29.38 2.68
N PHE A 60 -12.77 29.32 3.92
CA PHE A 60 -11.41 28.88 4.18
C PHE A 60 -11.33 28.01 5.41
N ARG A 61 -10.28 27.19 5.45
CA ARG A 61 -9.99 26.30 6.57
C ARG A 61 -8.49 26.27 6.83
N TRP A 62 -8.14 26.38 8.11
CA TRP A 62 -6.79 26.17 8.58
C TRP A 62 -6.69 24.83 9.31
N HIS A 63 -5.60 24.12 9.07
CA HIS A 63 -5.27 22.87 9.74
C HIS A 63 -3.94 23.02 10.49
N ALA A 64 -3.97 22.69 11.78
CA ALA A 64 -2.76 22.54 12.58
C ALA A 64 -1.94 21.37 12.05
N GLY A 65 -0.62 21.53 11.99
CA GLY A 65 0.27 20.44 11.65
C GLY A 65 0.30 19.37 12.75
N ASP A 66 0.52 18.13 12.34
CA ASP A 66 0.75 16.99 13.22
C ASP A 66 2.11 16.32 12.94
N ARG A 67 2.34 15.14 13.50
CA ARG A 67 3.61 14.42 13.34
C ARG A 67 3.91 14.05 11.88
N ASN A 68 2.88 13.88 11.06
CA ASN A 68 2.98 13.33 9.70
C ASN A 68 2.59 14.35 8.62
N SER A 69 2.09 15.52 9.01
CA SER A 69 1.65 16.56 8.09
C SER A 69 1.97 17.96 8.62
N PRO A 70 2.55 18.85 7.79
CA PRO A 70 2.76 20.24 8.18
C PRO A 70 1.42 20.97 8.33
N SER A 71 1.41 22.12 9.00
CA SER A 71 0.23 23.00 9.02
C SER A 71 -0.05 23.54 7.61
N TYR A 72 -1.32 23.76 7.29
CA TYR A 72 -1.71 24.30 5.97
C TYR A 72 -2.99 25.14 6.04
N LEU A 73 -3.10 26.06 5.09
CA LEU A 73 -4.27 26.89 4.85
C LEU A 73 -4.92 26.48 3.53
N ARG A 74 -6.25 26.46 3.49
CA ARG A 74 -7.06 26.20 2.30
C ARG A 74 -8.07 27.30 2.10
N VAL A 75 -8.13 27.84 0.88
CA VAL A 75 -9.11 28.84 0.45
C VAL A 75 -9.93 28.22 -0.67
N PHE A 76 -11.25 28.34 -0.60
CA PHE A 76 -12.19 27.67 -1.47
C PHE A 76 -13.16 28.68 -2.09
N VAL A 77 -13.43 28.53 -3.39
CA VAL A 77 -14.52 29.20 -4.10
C VAL A 77 -15.43 28.12 -4.66
N ASP A 78 -16.73 28.26 -4.42
CA ASP A 78 -17.71 27.29 -4.90
C ASP A 78 -17.83 27.37 -6.43
N CYS A 79 -17.91 26.23 -7.09
CA CYS A 79 -18.08 26.11 -8.53
C CYS A 79 -18.88 24.85 -8.87
N VAL A 80 -19.46 24.78 -10.06
CA VAL A 80 -20.15 23.57 -10.52
C VAL A 80 -19.53 23.11 -11.81
N SER A 81 -18.99 21.89 -11.79
CA SER A 81 -18.36 21.30 -12.96
C SER A 81 -18.35 19.79 -12.90
N HIS A 82 -18.26 19.17 -14.07
CA HIS A 82 -18.12 17.74 -14.19
C HIS A 82 -16.70 17.24 -14.00
N GLY A 83 -15.70 18.12 -14.13
CA GLY A 83 -14.31 17.72 -14.10
C GLY A 83 -13.56 17.95 -12.80
N GLN A 84 -12.42 17.29 -12.68
CA GLN A 84 -11.56 17.39 -11.51
C GLN A 84 -10.10 17.50 -11.93
N PHE A 85 -9.33 18.35 -11.27
CA PHE A 85 -7.88 18.39 -11.47
C PHE A 85 -7.17 18.86 -10.21
N ARG A 86 -5.86 18.67 -10.19
CA ARG A 86 -4.97 19.16 -9.15
C ARG A 86 -3.68 19.62 -9.81
N VAL A 87 -3.27 20.84 -9.54
CA VAL A 87 -2.01 21.42 -10.01
C VAL A 87 -1.06 21.58 -8.83
N ILE A 88 0.16 21.09 -8.99
CA ILE A 88 1.24 21.20 -8.01
C ILE A 88 2.52 21.66 -8.72
N ARG A 89 3.45 22.28 -8.00
CA ARG A 89 4.81 22.53 -8.51
C ARG A 89 5.55 21.20 -8.72
N GLU A 90 6.36 21.10 -9.76
CA GLU A 90 7.09 19.88 -10.07
C GLU A 90 8.19 19.57 -9.03
N GLY A 91 7.94 18.58 -8.17
CA GLY A 91 8.92 18.07 -7.20
C GLY A 91 9.84 16.99 -7.79
N ALA A 92 10.88 16.62 -7.02
CA ALA A 92 11.85 15.62 -7.44
C ALA A 92 11.26 14.20 -7.53
N LEU A 93 10.28 13.87 -6.67
CA LEU A 93 9.61 12.56 -6.68
C LEU A 93 8.63 12.42 -7.85
N GLU A 94 7.97 13.52 -8.21
CA GLU A 94 7.12 13.64 -9.39
C GLU A 94 7.95 13.44 -10.66
N ARG A 95 9.12 14.10 -10.77
CA ARG A 95 10.09 13.90 -11.86
C ARG A 95 10.52 12.44 -12.00
N PHE A 96 10.83 11.79 -10.88
CA PHE A 96 11.18 10.36 -10.88
C PHE A 96 10.02 9.50 -11.42
N SER A 97 8.79 9.78 -10.98
CA SER A 97 7.59 9.05 -11.43
C SER A 97 7.30 9.26 -12.91
N LEU A 98 7.54 10.46 -13.43
CA LEU A 98 7.45 10.79 -14.86
C LEU A 98 8.51 10.07 -15.69
N LYS A 99 9.76 9.99 -15.19
CA LYS A 99 10.84 9.26 -15.85
C LYS A 99 10.54 7.76 -15.98
N LEU A 100 9.84 7.19 -15.00
CA LEU A 100 9.35 5.81 -15.06
C LEU A 100 8.10 5.65 -15.93
N GLY A 101 7.54 6.74 -16.45
CA GLY A 101 6.31 6.77 -17.22
C GLY A 101 5.06 6.42 -16.39
N ILE A 102 5.11 6.41 -15.06
CA ILE A 102 3.98 5.93 -14.25
C ILE A 102 2.78 6.89 -14.34
N ALA A 103 3.05 8.18 -14.53
CA ALA A 103 2.05 9.22 -14.69
C ALA A 103 2.13 9.84 -16.09
N SER A 104 0.96 10.11 -16.70
CA SER A 104 0.87 10.87 -17.95
C SER A 104 0.73 12.35 -17.58
N GLN A 105 1.72 13.17 -17.93
CA GLN A 105 1.60 14.61 -17.81
C GLN A 105 0.57 15.12 -18.82
N ILE A 106 -0.38 15.92 -18.35
CA ILE A 106 -1.25 16.69 -19.22
C ILE A 106 -0.42 17.90 -19.66
N LYS A 107 -0.17 17.99 -20.97
CA LYS A 107 0.56 19.12 -21.56
C LYS A 107 -0.43 20.20 -21.95
N THR A 108 -0.14 21.44 -21.58
CA THR A 108 -0.99 22.58 -21.97
C THR A 108 -0.57 23.18 -23.30
N GLY A 109 0.62 22.81 -23.81
CA GLY A 109 1.23 23.40 -25.01
C GLY A 109 2.05 24.66 -24.72
N ASP A 110 2.16 25.04 -23.45
CA ASP A 110 2.98 26.15 -22.97
C ASP A 110 4.17 25.58 -22.22
N LEU A 111 5.34 25.59 -22.86
CA LEU A 111 6.55 24.98 -22.31
C LEU A 111 6.95 25.59 -20.96
N SER A 112 6.68 26.87 -20.74
CA SER A 112 7.04 27.54 -19.48
C SER A 112 6.17 27.02 -18.33
N PHE A 113 4.87 26.87 -18.59
CA PHE A 113 3.92 26.32 -17.62
C PHE A 113 4.16 24.83 -17.38
N ASP A 114 4.35 24.05 -18.45
CA ASP A 114 4.55 22.59 -18.41
C ASP A 114 5.88 22.18 -17.72
N GLN A 115 6.86 23.08 -17.65
CA GLN A 115 8.13 22.88 -16.92
C GLN A 115 8.02 23.21 -15.42
N GLU A 116 7.13 24.12 -15.03
CA GLU A 116 7.01 24.57 -13.64
C GLU A 116 5.92 23.80 -12.88
N PHE A 117 4.84 23.44 -13.58
CA PHE A 117 3.63 22.88 -12.99
C PHE A 117 3.29 21.49 -13.53
N TYR A 118 2.70 20.70 -12.65
CA TYR A 118 2.23 19.36 -12.93
C TYR A 118 0.71 19.27 -12.71
N ILE A 119 -0.04 18.95 -13.78
CA ILE A 119 -1.49 18.78 -13.73
C ILE A 119 -1.84 17.30 -13.58
N LEU A 120 -2.54 16.98 -12.49
CA LEU A 120 -3.09 15.68 -12.16
C LEU A 120 -4.60 15.69 -12.38
N SER A 121 -5.09 14.86 -13.30
CA SER A 121 -6.53 14.64 -13.51
C SER A 121 -6.79 13.20 -13.92
N ASN A 122 -7.92 12.62 -13.47
CA ASN A 122 -8.43 11.36 -14.03
C ASN A 122 -9.20 11.60 -15.33
N GLU A 123 -9.58 12.85 -15.59
CA GLU A 123 -10.27 13.33 -16.78
C GLU A 123 -9.28 14.19 -17.56
N THR A 124 -8.36 13.53 -18.24
CA THR A 124 -7.25 14.17 -18.96
C THR A 124 -7.75 15.17 -19.99
N ASP A 125 -8.84 14.82 -20.67
CA ASP A 125 -9.41 15.63 -21.75
C ASP A 125 -10.02 16.92 -21.20
N PHE A 126 -10.75 16.82 -20.09
CA PHE A 126 -11.28 17.98 -19.38
C PHE A 126 -10.16 18.94 -18.96
N ALA A 127 -9.15 18.42 -18.25
CA ALA A 127 -8.08 19.26 -17.74
C ALA A 127 -7.21 19.82 -18.88
N SER A 128 -6.94 19.05 -19.94
CA SER A 128 -6.21 19.52 -21.12
C SER A 128 -6.94 20.65 -21.83
N GLY A 129 -8.25 20.51 -22.05
CA GLY A 129 -9.04 21.57 -22.67
C GLY A 129 -9.21 22.79 -21.76
N TYR A 130 -9.40 22.56 -20.45
CA TYR A 130 -9.51 23.62 -19.46
C TYR A 130 -8.24 24.48 -19.40
N PHE A 131 -7.06 23.87 -19.41
CA PHE A 131 -5.78 24.59 -19.39
C PHE A 131 -5.27 25.01 -20.77
N HIS A 132 -6.06 24.85 -21.84
CA HIS A 132 -5.74 25.44 -23.14
C HIS A 132 -5.84 26.98 -23.11
N ASP A 133 -6.68 27.51 -22.23
CA ASP A 133 -6.82 28.95 -21.99
C ASP A 133 -5.58 29.54 -21.25
N PRO A 134 -4.85 30.49 -21.87
CA PRO A 134 -3.70 31.13 -21.24
C PRO A 134 -4.04 31.89 -19.96
N GLN A 135 -5.25 32.44 -19.83
CA GLN A 135 -5.66 33.19 -18.63
C GLN A 135 -5.75 32.26 -17.41
N LYS A 136 -6.24 31.03 -17.60
CA LYS A 136 -6.32 30.02 -16.55
C LYS A 136 -4.94 29.54 -16.12
N ARG A 137 -4.00 29.37 -17.07
CA ARG A 137 -2.60 29.07 -16.74
C ARG A 137 -1.96 30.20 -15.94
N GLN A 138 -2.13 31.45 -16.37
CA GLN A 138 -1.59 32.61 -15.67
C GLN A 138 -2.18 32.75 -14.26
N ALA A 139 -3.48 32.51 -14.10
CA ALA A 139 -4.13 32.52 -12.78
C ALA A 139 -3.51 31.51 -11.81
N VAL A 140 -3.17 30.30 -12.30
CA VAL A 140 -2.43 29.31 -11.50
C VAL A 140 -1.04 29.83 -11.15
N VAL A 141 -0.26 30.32 -12.11
CA VAL A 141 1.08 30.89 -11.87
C VAL A 141 1.03 31.95 -10.77
N ASP A 142 0.06 32.85 -10.84
CA ASP A 142 -0.10 33.94 -9.87
C ASP A 142 -0.46 33.44 -8.47
N ILE A 143 -1.36 32.46 -8.35
CA ILE A 143 -1.66 31.81 -7.06
C ILE A 143 -0.39 31.21 -6.44
N PHE A 144 0.43 30.54 -7.24
CA PHE A 144 1.70 29.97 -6.76
C PHE A 144 2.75 31.04 -6.42
N ARG A 145 2.76 32.19 -7.09
CA ARG A 145 3.62 33.34 -6.73
C ARG A 145 3.23 33.96 -5.39
N MET A 146 1.96 33.86 -4.99
CA MET A 146 1.49 34.25 -3.65
C MET A 146 1.91 33.26 -2.54
N GLY A 147 2.65 32.20 -2.89
CA GLY A 147 3.18 31.23 -1.92
C GLY A 147 2.28 30.02 -1.68
N PHE A 148 1.18 29.88 -2.44
CA PHE A 148 0.40 28.64 -2.43
C PHE A 148 1.18 27.51 -3.12
N THR A 149 0.94 26.28 -2.69
CA THR A 149 1.67 25.09 -3.15
C THR A 149 0.80 24.10 -3.92
N GLU A 150 -0.51 24.34 -3.98
CA GLU A 150 -1.45 23.49 -4.70
C GLU A 150 -2.70 24.28 -5.11
N VAL A 151 -3.20 24.02 -6.32
CA VAL A 151 -4.53 24.43 -6.80
C VAL A 151 -5.31 23.18 -7.15
N LYS A 152 -6.55 23.03 -6.68
CA LYS A 152 -7.35 21.82 -6.86
C LYS A 152 -8.78 22.15 -7.22
N HIS A 153 -9.35 21.37 -8.11
CA HIS A 153 -10.76 21.40 -8.48
C HIS A 153 -11.36 20.00 -8.29
N ASP A 154 -12.46 19.89 -7.53
CA ASP A 154 -13.13 18.61 -7.25
C ASP A 154 -14.54 18.49 -7.86
N GLY A 155 -14.90 19.41 -8.75
CA GLY A 155 -16.22 19.51 -9.38
C GLY A 155 -17.23 20.35 -8.58
N LYS A 156 -16.93 20.66 -7.30
CA LYS A 156 -17.77 21.47 -6.43
C LYS A 156 -17.09 22.73 -5.91
N VAL A 157 -15.77 22.68 -5.75
CA VAL A 157 -14.98 23.82 -5.29
C VAL A 157 -13.68 23.93 -6.06
N MET A 158 -13.23 25.17 -6.25
CA MET A 158 -11.87 25.52 -6.62
C MET A 158 -11.12 25.88 -5.34
N GLU A 159 -10.03 25.17 -5.05
CA GLU A 159 -9.25 25.25 -3.82
C GLU A 159 -7.84 25.73 -4.12
N ALA A 160 -7.34 26.73 -3.40
CA ALA A 160 -5.91 27.01 -3.27
C ALA A 160 -5.43 26.58 -1.88
N LYS A 161 -4.33 25.83 -1.84
CA LYS A 161 -3.71 25.36 -0.60
C LYS A 161 -2.29 25.87 -0.44
N GLN A 162 -1.99 26.41 0.74
CA GLN A 162 -0.66 26.86 1.14
C GLN A 162 -0.12 25.94 2.24
N SER A 163 1.04 25.33 2.00
CA SER A 163 1.66 24.34 2.90
C SER A 163 3.18 24.32 2.72
N PRO A 164 4.00 24.46 3.80
CA PRO A 164 3.57 24.72 5.17
C PRO A 164 2.99 26.14 5.35
N PHE A 165 2.07 26.31 6.29
CA PHE A 165 1.52 27.62 6.67
C PHE A 165 1.79 27.90 8.15
N ALA A 166 2.70 28.83 8.42
CA ALA A 166 3.07 29.19 9.79
C ALA A 166 1.98 30.05 10.42
N MET A 167 1.51 29.61 11.59
CA MET A 167 0.54 30.37 12.36
C MET A 167 1.27 31.44 13.19
N SER A 168 1.18 32.70 12.77
CA SER A 168 1.59 33.85 13.57
C SER A 168 0.38 34.71 13.95
N ASP A 169 0.53 35.51 15.01
CA ASP A 169 -0.50 36.47 15.41
C ASP A 169 -0.57 37.67 14.44
N ASP A 170 0.43 37.81 13.57
CA ASP A 170 0.62 38.92 12.62
C ASP A 170 0.35 38.49 11.16
N VAL A 171 -0.39 37.40 10.97
CA VAL A 171 -0.79 36.96 9.63
C VAL A 171 -1.68 38.02 9.00
N ASP A 172 -1.22 38.59 7.90
CA ASP A 172 -2.01 39.53 7.09
C ASP A 172 -3.25 38.80 6.53
N PRO A 173 -4.47 39.26 6.84
CA PRO A 173 -5.71 38.71 6.27
C PRO A 173 -5.71 38.67 4.74
N LYS A 174 -4.92 39.54 4.09
CA LYS A 174 -4.76 39.55 2.63
C LYS A 174 -4.23 38.24 2.07
N VAL A 175 -3.53 37.42 2.85
CA VAL A 175 -3.08 36.09 2.38
C VAL A 175 -4.28 35.21 1.97
N ILE A 176 -5.45 35.39 2.58
CA ILE A 176 -6.66 34.64 2.25
C ILE A 176 -7.42 35.25 1.09
N THR A 177 -7.45 36.59 0.99
CA THR A 177 -8.22 37.28 -0.06
C THR A 177 -7.45 37.46 -1.36
N ALA A 178 -6.12 37.53 -1.32
CA ALA A 178 -5.25 37.68 -2.48
C ALA A 178 -5.50 36.67 -3.61
N PRO A 179 -5.71 35.35 -3.36
CA PRO A 179 -5.95 34.39 -4.43
C PRO A 179 -7.40 34.39 -4.97
N LEU A 180 -8.33 35.13 -4.34
CA LEU A 180 -9.77 35.04 -4.69
C LEU A 180 -10.08 35.46 -6.13
N PRO A 181 -9.48 36.52 -6.70
CA PRO A 181 -9.73 36.88 -8.10
C PRO A 181 -9.33 35.76 -9.06
N GLN A 182 -8.16 35.14 -8.85
CA GLN A 182 -7.67 34.02 -9.65
C GLN A 182 -8.51 32.76 -9.44
N LEU A 183 -8.88 32.43 -8.20
CA LEU A 183 -9.76 31.30 -7.90
C LEU A 183 -11.16 31.48 -8.52
N SER A 184 -11.70 32.69 -8.50
CA SER A 184 -12.98 33.02 -9.13
C SER A 184 -12.90 32.90 -10.66
N LEU A 185 -11.81 33.38 -11.27
CA LEU A 185 -11.55 33.16 -12.71
C LEU A 185 -11.48 31.67 -13.04
N LEU A 186 -10.78 30.88 -12.23
CA LEU A 186 -10.70 29.43 -12.40
C LEU A 186 -12.07 28.74 -12.17
N ALA A 187 -12.87 29.21 -11.22
CA ALA A 187 -14.19 28.67 -10.90
C ALA A 187 -15.22 28.89 -12.04
N LYS A 188 -15.02 29.91 -12.88
CA LYS A 188 -15.88 30.18 -14.05
C LYS A 188 -15.59 29.18 -15.17
N ILE A 189 -16.43 28.15 -15.26
CA ILE A 189 -16.31 27.06 -16.23
C ILE A 189 -17.33 27.20 -17.38
N GLU A 190 -18.25 28.16 -17.29
CA GLU A 190 -19.27 28.43 -18.30
C GLU A 190 -18.66 28.94 -19.61
N GLY A 191 -19.13 28.39 -20.74
CA GLY A 191 -18.89 28.99 -22.05
C GLY A 191 -17.58 28.62 -22.73
N THR A 192 -16.79 27.67 -22.23
CA THR A 192 -15.83 26.96 -23.09
C THR A 192 -16.58 25.82 -23.78
N PRO A 193 -17.15 26.01 -24.99
CA PRO A 193 -17.44 24.85 -25.81
C PRO A 193 -16.11 24.12 -25.92
N PHE A 194 -16.06 22.86 -25.54
CA PHE A 194 -14.94 22.02 -25.89
C PHE A 194 -15.21 21.62 -27.34
N PRO A 195 -14.63 22.24 -28.40
CA PRO A 195 -14.56 21.59 -29.70
C PRO A 195 -13.54 20.46 -29.57
N TYR A 196 -13.83 19.49 -28.71
CA TYR A 196 -13.04 18.29 -28.61
C TYR A 196 -13.81 17.22 -29.35
N GLN A 197 -13.43 17.05 -30.62
CA GLN A 197 -13.51 15.73 -31.21
C GLN A 197 -12.64 14.85 -30.29
N PRO A 198 -13.20 13.89 -29.51
CA PRO A 198 -12.36 12.88 -28.93
C PRO A 198 -11.53 12.35 -30.08
N LEU A 199 -10.20 12.34 -29.95
CA LEU A 199 -9.33 11.73 -30.94
C LEU A 199 -9.89 10.33 -31.15
N ALA A 200 -10.63 10.16 -32.24
CA ALA A 200 -11.44 8.99 -32.46
C ALA A 200 -10.49 7.80 -32.45
N LEU A 201 -10.87 6.74 -31.73
CA LEU A 201 -10.16 5.44 -31.64
C LEU A 201 -9.13 5.27 -30.51
N ALA A 202 -9.33 5.83 -29.32
CA ALA A 202 -9.04 4.99 -28.16
C ALA A 202 -10.23 4.01 -28.07
N PRO A 203 -10.08 2.72 -28.42
CA PRO A 203 -11.19 1.76 -28.33
C PRO A 203 -11.80 1.90 -26.94
N GLN A 204 -13.14 1.78 -26.84
CA GLN A 204 -13.83 1.71 -25.56
C GLN A 204 -13.36 0.46 -24.81
N GLY A 205 -12.15 0.54 -24.26
CA GLY A 205 -11.47 -0.52 -23.58
C GLY A 205 -12.16 -0.76 -22.25
N ILE A 206 -11.87 -1.93 -21.71
CA ILE A 206 -12.22 -2.36 -20.36
C ILE A 206 -12.19 -1.16 -19.40
N SER A 207 -13.31 -0.89 -18.73
CA SER A 207 -13.44 0.22 -17.77
C SER A 207 -12.23 0.27 -16.84
N TRP A 208 -11.76 1.47 -16.55
CA TRP A 208 -10.65 1.73 -15.63
C TRP A 208 -10.83 1.01 -14.28
N ARG A 209 -12.10 0.88 -13.82
CA ARG A 209 -12.48 0.16 -12.60
C ARG A 209 -12.23 -1.33 -12.74
N THR A 210 -12.57 -1.90 -13.89
CA THR A 210 -12.34 -3.31 -14.22
C THR A 210 -10.84 -3.60 -14.36
N GLN A 211 -10.07 -2.73 -15.03
CA GLN A 211 -8.60 -2.86 -15.11
C GLN A 211 -7.96 -2.88 -13.73
N ARG A 212 -8.40 -1.97 -12.85
CA ARG A 212 -7.98 -1.93 -11.44
C ARG A 212 -8.39 -3.21 -10.72
N ALA A 213 -9.65 -3.64 -10.85
CA ALA A 213 -10.13 -4.86 -10.22
C ALA A 213 -9.30 -6.09 -10.64
N VAL A 214 -8.98 -6.22 -11.94
CA VAL A 214 -8.13 -7.30 -12.46
C VAL A 214 -6.73 -7.24 -11.86
N ALA A 215 -6.10 -6.06 -11.80
CA ALA A 215 -4.76 -5.90 -11.24
C ALA A 215 -4.66 -6.30 -9.75
N PHE A 216 -5.74 -6.10 -8.97
CA PHE A 216 -5.82 -6.56 -7.58
C PHE A 216 -6.26 -8.03 -7.45
N ALA A 217 -7.15 -8.50 -8.33
CA ALA A 217 -7.72 -9.85 -8.24
C ALA A 217 -6.64 -10.92 -8.39
N VAL A 218 -5.69 -10.75 -9.31
CA VAL A 218 -4.64 -11.75 -9.56
C VAL A 218 -3.83 -12.10 -8.29
N PRO A 219 -3.16 -11.16 -7.62
CA PRO A 219 -2.40 -11.50 -6.41
C PRO A 219 -3.29 -11.93 -5.25
N ILE A 220 -4.52 -11.42 -5.12
CA ILE A 220 -5.45 -11.85 -4.05
C ILE A 220 -5.84 -13.32 -4.24
N VAL A 221 -6.26 -13.70 -5.45
CA VAL A 221 -6.63 -15.09 -5.76
C VAL A 221 -5.44 -16.01 -5.55
N LEU A 222 -4.25 -15.64 -6.05
CA LEU A 222 -3.03 -16.42 -5.86
C LEU A 222 -2.63 -16.55 -4.38
N LEU A 223 -2.80 -15.51 -3.57
CA LEU A 223 -2.52 -15.58 -2.14
C LEU A 223 -3.44 -16.59 -1.45
N LEU A 224 -4.74 -16.56 -1.74
CA LEU A 224 -5.73 -17.46 -1.17
C LEU A 224 -5.50 -18.91 -1.63
N THR A 225 -5.36 -19.13 -2.94
CA THR A 225 -5.14 -20.48 -3.48
C THR A 225 -3.78 -21.02 -3.05
N GLY A 226 -2.73 -20.19 -3.06
CA GLY A 226 -1.41 -20.57 -2.58
C GLY A 226 -1.38 -20.94 -1.12
N PHE A 227 -2.11 -20.21 -0.26
CA PHE A 227 -2.27 -20.57 1.14
C PHE A 227 -2.97 -21.92 1.31
N VAL A 228 -4.09 -22.14 0.60
CA VAL A 228 -4.82 -23.42 0.63
C VAL A 228 -3.94 -24.58 0.16
N CYS A 229 -3.26 -24.44 -0.99
CA CYS A 229 -2.35 -25.46 -1.51
C CYS A 229 -1.17 -25.71 -0.58
N THR A 230 -0.64 -24.68 0.09
CA THR A 230 0.45 -24.85 1.05
C THR A 230 0.00 -25.65 2.27
N VAL A 231 -1.13 -25.29 2.89
CA VAL A 231 -1.67 -26.03 4.04
C VAL A 231 -1.96 -27.48 3.63
N TRP A 232 -2.67 -27.66 2.52
CA TRP A 232 -3.03 -28.98 2.04
C TRP A 232 -1.80 -29.83 1.72
N GLY A 233 -0.86 -29.30 0.93
CA GLY A 233 0.35 -30.02 0.57
C GLY A 233 1.26 -30.32 1.76
N LEU A 234 1.35 -29.44 2.77
CA LEU A 234 2.10 -29.76 4.00
C LEU A 234 1.45 -30.90 4.79
N THR A 235 0.12 -31.04 4.73
CA THR A 235 -0.59 -32.12 5.45
C THR A 235 -0.67 -33.43 4.68
N SER A 236 -0.69 -33.39 3.35
CA SER A 236 -0.90 -34.57 2.51
C SER A 236 0.37 -35.05 1.78
N PHE A 237 1.34 -34.16 1.56
CA PHE A 237 2.49 -34.36 0.69
C PHE A 237 3.77 -33.77 1.30
N GLU A 238 4.03 -33.99 2.59
CA GLU A 238 5.15 -33.38 3.32
C GLU A 238 6.51 -33.66 2.64
N PRO A 239 7.15 -32.66 2.01
CA PRO A 239 8.38 -32.88 1.26
C PRO A 239 9.57 -33.01 2.20
N LEU A 240 10.46 -33.97 1.94
CA LEU A 240 11.66 -34.19 2.76
C LEU A 240 12.65 -33.02 2.66
N ASP A 241 12.74 -32.38 1.49
CA ASP A 241 13.58 -31.20 1.24
C ASP A 241 12.74 -29.96 0.92
N SER A 242 11.97 -29.45 1.89
CA SER A 242 11.13 -28.26 1.66
C SER A 242 11.91 -27.04 1.17
N GLY A 243 13.19 -26.93 1.53
CA GLY A 243 14.06 -25.83 1.10
C GLY A 243 14.44 -25.88 -0.38
N THR A 244 14.71 -27.07 -0.94
CA THR A 244 15.04 -27.19 -2.36
C THR A 244 13.79 -27.00 -3.22
N LEU A 245 12.65 -27.54 -2.78
CA LEU A 245 11.35 -27.32 -3.43
C LEU A 245 10.98 -25.83 -3.44
N LEU A 246 11.20 -25.12 -2.32
CA LEU A 246 10.99 -23.66 -2.29
C LEU A 246 11.87 -22.94 -3.31
N LEU A 247 13.18 -23.23 -3.34
CA LEU A 247 14.10 -22.59 -4.29
C LEU A 247 13.76 -22.93 -5.75
N ASP A 248 13.27 -24.13 -6.03
CA ASP A 248 12.81 -24.51 -7.37
C ASP A 248 11.56 -23.75 -7.78
N SER A 249 10.57 -23.66 -6.88
CA SER A 249 9.32 -22.90 -7.11
C SER A 249 9.56 -21.43 -7.43
N LEU A 250 10.61 -20.82 -6.85
CA LEU A 250 10.98 -19.44 -7.13
C LEU A 250 11.43 -19.23 -8.59
N LYS A 251 11.92 -20.26 -9.29
CA LYS A 251 12.34 -20.17 -10.69
C LYS A 251 11.17 -19.84 -11.61
N ILE A 252 9.97 -20.31 -11.29
CA ILE A 252 8.75 -20.02 -12.06
C ILE A 252 7.99 -18.85 -11.45
N SER A 253 7.83 -18.82 -10.12
CA SER A 253 7.00 -17.80 -9.45
C SER A 253 7.57 -16.39 -9.61
N LEU A 254 8.90 -16.21 -9.61
CA LEU A 254 9.51 -14.89 -9.75
C LEU A 254 9.30 -14.31 -11.17
N PRO A 255 9.62 -14.99 -12.29
CA PRO A 255 9.31 -14.47 -13.62
C PRO A 255 7.83 -14.16 -13.83
N VAL A 256 6.93 -15.02 -13.34
CA VAL A 256 5.48 -14.79 -13.46
C VAL A 256 5.06 -13.57 -12.62
N SER A 257 5.66 -13.36 -11.43
CA SER A 257 5.41 -12.17 -10.62
C SER A 257 5.87 -10.89 -11.32
N VAL A 258 7.03 -10.91 -11.99
CA VAL A 258 7.55 -9.77 -12.76
C VAL A 258 6.63 -9.47 -13.94
N LEU A 259 6.18 -10.49 -14.67
CA LEU A 259 5.21 -10.34 -15.76
C LEU A 259 3.88 -9.77 -15.26
N SER A 260 3.37 -10.28 -14.14
CA SER A 260 2.13 -9.80 -13.52
C SER A 260 2.26 -8.34 -13.08
N LEU A 261 3.38 -7.94 -12.47
CA LEU A 261 3.65 -6.56 -12.07
C LEU A 261 3.78 -5.64 -13.27
N TRP A 262 4.41 -6.10 -14.35
CA TRP A 262 4.47 -5.35 -15.61
C TRP A 262 3.08 -5.12 -16.21
N LEU A 263 2.22 -6.15 -16.20
CA LEU A 263 0.82 -6.02 -16.62
C LEU A 263 0.03 -5.08 -15.70
N ALA A 264 0.17 -5.22 -14.38
CA ALA A 264 -0.48 -4.35 -13.40
C ALA A 264 -0.05 -2.88 -13.59
N LEU A 265 1.24 -2.64 -13.85
CA LEU A 265 1.76 -1.32 -14.21
C LEU A 265 1.04 -0.77 -15.43
N ARG A 266 0.89 -1.55 -16.51
CA ARG A 266 0.16 -1.13 -17.71
C ARG A 266 -1.31 -0.83 -17.44
N LEU A 267 -1.99 -1.64 -16.62
CA LEU A 267 -3.41 -1.52 -16.29
C LEU A 267 -3.74 -0.35 -15.35
N VAL A 268 -2.80 0.01 -14.48
CA VAL A 268 -3.01 1.02 -13.45
C VAL A 268 -2.37 2.36 -13.81
N ARG A 269 -1.46 2.42 -14.79
CA ARG A 269 -0.78 3.64 -15.26
C ARG A 269 -1.76 4.77 -15.65
N GLY A 270 -1.31 6.01 -15.46
CA GLY A 270 -2.03 7.20 -15.93
C GLY A 270 -2.96 7.85 -14.92
N ARG A 271 -2.94 7.44 -13.65
CA ARG A 271 -3.72 8.08 -12.58
C ARG A 271 -2.84 8.66 -11.49
N SER A 272 -3.33 9.71 -10.85
CA SER A 272 -2.64 10.40 -9.75
C SER A 272 -2.38 9.48 -8.55
N GLY A 273 -3.21 8.45 -8.34
CA GLY A 273 -3.08 7.46 -7.28
C GLY A 273 -2.33 6.18 -7.64
N SER A 274 -1.90 6.00 -8.90
CA SER A 274 -1.40 4.71 -9.42
C SER A 274 -0.21 4.17 -8.65
N HIS A 275 0.71 5.03 -8.18
CA HIS A 275 1.89 4.60 -7.44
C HIS A 275 1.54 3.94 -6.10
N ARG A 276 0.52 4.44 -5.37
CA ARG A 276 0.07 3.82 -4.11
C ARG A 276 -0.58 2.47 -4.38
N GLU A 277 -1.42 2.41 -5.41
CA GLU A 277 -2.06 1.14 -5.81
C GLU A 277 -1.01 0.11 -6.25
N LEU A 278 -0.02 0.52 -7.05
CA LEU A 278 1.09 -0.33 -7.49
C LEU A 278 1.97 -0.80 -6.34
N LEU A 279 2.22 0.04 -5.33
CA LEU A 279 2.95 -0.37 -4.13
C LEU A 279 2.19 -1.46 -3.37
N VAL A 280 0.87 -1.33 -3.21
CA VAL A 280 0.05 -2.37 -2.58
C VAL A 280 0.07 -3.66 -3.41
N ILE A 281 -0.10 -3.56 -4.73
CA ILE A 281 -0.01 -4.72 -5.64
C ILE A 281 1.37 -5.37 -5.55
N LEU A 282 2.45 -4.59 -5.50
CA LEU A 282 3.81 -5.09 -5.32
C LEU A 282 3.95 -5.87 -4.02
N CYS A 283 3.53 -5.30 -2.89
CA CYS A 283 3.58 -5.97 -1.59
C CYS A 283 2.76 -7.27 -1.58
N LEU A 284 1.56 -7.26 -2.17
CA LEU A 284 0.74 -8.46 -2.29
C LEU A 284 1.43 -9.51 -3.17
N SER A 285 1.93 -9.12 -4.35
CA SER A 285 2.59 -10.03 -5.29
C SER A 285 3.86 -10.66 -4.72
N LEU A 286 4.66 -9.92 -3.95
CA LEU A 286 5.88 -10.44 -3.30
C LEU A 286 5.59 -11.60 -2.34
N VAL A 287 4.38 -11.68 -1.78
CA VAL A 287 3.96 -12.77 -0.90
C VAL A 287 3.15 -13.82 -1.66
N ALA A 288 2.19 -13.38 -2.48
CA ALA A 288 1.26 -14.25 -3.18
C ALA A 288 1.94 -15.21 -4.15
N PHE A 289 2.88 -14.72 -4.97
CA PHE A 289 3.51 -15.54 -5.99
C PHE A 289 4.42 -16.62 -5.41
N PRO A 290 5.36 -16.35 -4.48
CA PRO A 290 6.15 -17.39 -3.84
C PRO A 290 5.30 -18.41 -3.08
N LEU A 291 4.26 -17.96 -2.37
CA LEU A 291 3.38 -18.86 -1.63
C LEU A 291 2.58 -19.77 -2.57
N ALA A 292 2.05 -19.22 -3.66
CA ALA A 292 1.34 -19.99 -4.69
C ALA A 292 2.26 -20.94 -5.45
N GLY A 293 3.48 -20.52 -5.77
CA GLY A 293 4.51 -21.36 -6.37
C GLY A 293 4.83 -22.55 -5.48
N PHE A 294 5.23 -22.30 -4.24
CA PHE A 294 5.58 -23.34 -3.28
C PHE A 294 4.44 -24.32 -3.00
N GLY A 295 3.25 -23.80 -2.66
CA GLY A 295 2.08 -24.61 -2.37
C GLY A 295 1.61 -25.39 -3.59
N GLY A 296 1.58 -24.75 -4.76
CA GLY A 296 1.19 -25.36 -6.02
C GLY A 296 2.15 -26.49 -6.41
N GLU A 297 3.45 -26.25 -6.35
CA GLU A 297 4.46 -27.25 -6.71
C GLU A 297 4.42 -28.47 -5.78
N MET A 298 4.24 -28.26 -4.48
CA MET A 298 4.08 -29.35 -3.51
C MET A 298 2.83 -30.20 -3.80
N VAL A 299 1.68 -29.56 -4.08
CA VAL A 299 0.45 -30.29 -4.44
C VAL A 299 0.61 -31.01 -5.78
N LEU A 300 1.17 -30.37 -6.81
CA LEU A 300 1.43 -31.00 -8.10
C LEU A 300 2.39 -32.19 -7.96
N ASN A 301 3.43 -32.03 -7.15
CA ASN A 301 4.42 -33.06 -6.89
C ASN A 301 3.82 -34.29 -6.20
N GLY A 302 2.88 -34.12 -5.27
CA GLY A 302 2.25 -35.24 -4.57
C GLY A 302 1.02 -35.82 -5.27
N TRP A 303 0.13 -34.96 -5.78
CA TRP A 303 -1.14 -35.36 -6.39
C TRP A 303 -0.96 -36.16 -7.68
N PHE A 304 0.04 -35.80 -8.49
CA PHE A 304 0.35 -36.51 -9.73
C PHE A 304 1.38 -37.63 -9.55
N ASP A 305 1.78 -37.94 -8.32
CA ASP A 305 2.77 -38.97 -8.04
C ASP A 305 2.17 -40.37 -8.06
N THR A 306 2.44 -41.10 -9.15
CA THR A 306 2.05 -42.50 -9.32
C THR A 306 3.17 -43.48 -8.95
N SER A 307 4.31 -43.00 -8.41
CA SER A 307 5.42 -43.88 -8.06
C SER A 307 5.07 -44.83 -6.91
N PRO A 308 5.59 -46.07 -6.93
CA PRO A 308 5.36 -47.02 -5.85
C PRO A 308 6.02 -46.51 -4.55
N PRO A 309 5.39 -46.70 -3.38
CA PRO A 309 6.00 -46.38 -2.10
C PRO A 309 7.29 -47.18 -1.88
N ALA A 310 8.33 -46.51 -1.40
CA ALA A 310 9.61 -47.13 -1.03
C ALA A 310 9.80 -47.04 0.50
N ALA A 311 10.18 -48.15 1.13
CA ALA A 311 10.40 -48.23 2.57
C ALA A 311 11.91 -48.23 2.86
N TYR A 312 12.35 -47.31 3.71
CA TYR A 312 13.74 -47.15 4.12
C TYR A 312 13.85 -47.34 5.63
N GLN A 313 14.74 -48.23 6.06
CA GLN A 313 15.09 -48.35 7.47
C GLN A 313 16.26 -47.42 7.78
N ALA A 314 16.06 -46.50 8.70
CA ALA A 314 17.05 -45.52 9.11
C ALA A 314 17.18 -45.46 10.63
N MET A 315 18.42 -45.32 11.11
CA MET A 315 18.69 -45.21 12.53
C MET A 315 18.36 -43.79 13.02
N VAL A 316 17.73 -43.69 14.19
CA VAL A 316 17.54 -42.38 14.84
C VAL A 316 18.89 -41.89 15.33
N VAL A 317 19.43 -40.83 14.74
CA VAL A 317 20.72 -40.24 15.13
C VAL A 317 20.53 -39.24 16.27
N ASN A 318 19.46 -38.45 16.23
CA ASN A 318 19.17 -37.44 17.23
C ASN A 318 17.66 -37.19 17.34
N LYS A 319 17.21 -36.58 18.43
CA LYS A 319 15.84 -36.08 18.58
C LYS A 319 15.84 -34.76 19.35
N TYR A 320 15.02 -33.80 18.95
CA TYR A 320 14.91 -32.49 19.61
C TYR A 320 13.47 -31.98 19.56
N MET A 321 13.14 -31.02 20.42
CA MET A 321 11.84 -30.36 20.43
C MET A 321 12.01 -28.84 20.35
N THR A 322 11.06 -28.19 19.72
CA THR A 322 10.97 -26.73 19.69
C THR A 322 9.74 -26.31 20.48
N ARG A 323 9.93 -25.46 21.50
CA ARG A 323 8.84 -24.94 22.33
C ARG A 323 8.62 -23.47 22.01
N ASN A 324 7.38 -23.10 21.70
CA ASN A 324 6.93 -21.71 21.63
C ASN A 324 5.92 -21.43 22.77
N LYS A 325 5.39 -20.20 22.84
CA LYS A 325 4.49 -19.78 23.93
C LYS A 325 3.27 -20.70 24.11
N ASN A 326 2.74 -21.27 23.01
CA ASN A 326 1.45 -21.98 22.99
C ASN A 326 1.53 -23.39 22.38
N SER A 327 2.71 -23.90 22.02
CA SER A 327 2.86 -25.17 21.31
C SER A 327 4.28 -25.74 21.45
N THR A 328 4.38 -27.07 21.39
CA THR A 328 5.65 -27.81 21.35
C THR A 328 5.64 -28.76 20.16
N SER A 329 6.64 -28.62 19.29
CA SER A 329 6.83 -29.48 18.11
C SER A 329 7.98 -30.45 18.35
N TYR A 330 7.80 -31.70 17.96
CA TYR A 330 8.76 -32.78 18.18
C TYR A 330 9.38 -33.22 16.84
N TYR A 331 10.70 -33.37 16.83
CA TYR A 331 11.46 -33.73 15.65
C TYR A 331 12.46 -34.86 15.94
N VAL A 332 12.62 -35.75 14.98
CA VAL A 332 13.68 -36.76 14.96
C VAL A 332 14.60 -36.51 13.77
N ARG A 333 15.90 -36.80 13.94
CA ARG A 333 16.87 -36.83 12.86
C ARG A 333 17.27 -38.28 12.60
N LEU A 334 17.04 -38.73 11.37
CA LEU A 334 17.39 -40.08 10.92
C LEU A 334 18.68 -40.04 10.11
N SER A 335 19.41 -41.14 10.05
CA SER A 335 20.48 -41.33 9.06
C SER A 335 19.88 -41.22 7.65
N SER A 336 20.47 -40.40 6.78
CA SER A 336 19.93 -40.21 5.43
C SER A 336 20.10 -41.46 4.57
N TRP A 337 19.01 -41.88 3.92
CA TRP A 337 19.01 -42.89 2.86
C TRP A 337 19.30 -42.29 1.47
N ARG A 338 19.35 -40.95 1.37
CA ARG A 338 19.51 -40.21 0.11
C ARG A 338 20.94 -39.70 -0.09
N LYS A 339 21.59 -39.26 0.98
CA LYS A 339 22.96 -38.73 0.96
C LYS A 339 23.83 -39.50 1.94
N GLN A 340 24.96 -40.02 1.45
CA GLN A 340 25.96 -40.65 2.31
C GLN A 340 26.45 -39.62 3.34
N SER A 341 26.34 -39.94 4.63
CA SER A 341 26.64 -39.05 5.77
C SER A 341 25.67 -37.88 6.01
N GLY A 342 24.51 -37.86 5.36
CA GLY A 342 23.45 -36.89 5.64
C GLY A 342 22.53 -37.29 6.80
N THR A 343 21.64 -36.37 7.22
CA THR A 343 20.53 -36.69 8.12
C THR A 343 19.21 -36.16 7.60
N GLU A 344 18.12 -36.90 7.79
CA GLU A 344 16.75 -36.47 7.46
C GLU A 344 16.03 -35.96 8.70
N LYS A 345 15.38 -34.80 8.60
CA LYS A 345 14.56 -34.25 9.68
C LYS A 345 13.10 -34.64 9.45
N LEU A 346 12.49 -35.33 10.41
CA LEU A 346 11.05 -35.66 10.37
C LEU A 346 10.32 -35.04 11.55
N GLY A 347 9.16 -34.43 11.28
CA GLY A 347 8.18 -34.08 12.30
C GLY A 347 7.47 -35.33 12.79
N VAL A 348 7.31 -35.48 14.11
CA VAL A 348 6.67 -36.67 14.70
C VAL A 348 5.73 -36.28 15.83
N SER A 349 4.80 -37.16 16.17
CA SER A 349 3.96 -36.98 17.36
C SER A 349 4.77 -37.10 18.65
N GLN A 350 4.27 -36.50 19.74
CA GLN A 350 4.88 -36.61 21.06
C GLN A 350 5.03 -38.08 21.51
N SER A 351 4.03 -38.91 21.24
CA SER A 351 4.04 -40.34 21.59
C SER A 351 5.11 -41.11 20.80
N PHE A 352 5.32 -40.78 19.53
CA PHE A 352 6.43 -41.34 18.74
C PHE A 352 7.79 -40.89 19.30
N TYR A 353 7.94 -39.58 19.55
CA TYR A 353 9.17 -38.99 20.09
C TYR A 353 9.62 -39.61 21.43
N ASN A 354 8.67 -39.90 22.32
CA ASN A 354 8.96 -40.50 23.63
C ASN A 354 9.41 -41.97 23.53
N ARG A 355 9.00 -42.69 22.48
CA ARG A 355 9.32 -44.11 22.28
C ARG A 355 10.67 -44.35 21.59
N VAL A 356 11.18 -43.37 20.85
CA VAL A 356 12.44 -43.52 20.12
C VAL A 356 13.65 -43.14 20.99
N THR A 357 14.72 -43.94 20.87
CA THR A 357 16.00 -43.71 21.54
C THR A 357 17.10 -43.54 20.48
N PRO A 358 17.82 -42.39 20.47
CA PRO A 358 18.93 -42.18 19.55
C PRO A 358 19.98 -43.30 19.62
N ASN A 359 20.52 -43.68 18.47
CA ASN A 359 21.50 -44.75 18.25
C ASN A 359 21.06 -46.16 18.71
N LYS A 360 19.76 -46.36 18.99
CA LYS A 360 19.21 -47.68 19.36
C LYS A 360 17.95 -48.04 18.59
N THR A 361 17.12 -47.05 18.23
CA THR A 361 15.87 -47.29 17.51
C THR A 361 16.07 -47.16 16.01
N MET A 362 15.60 -48.16 15.28
CA MET A 362 15.44 -48.12 13.82
C MET A 362 14.02 -47.67 13.48
N VAL A 363 13.90 -46.77 12.52
CA VAL A 363 12.63 -46.23 12.02
C VAL A 363 12.47 -46.63 10.55
N THR A 364 11.29 -47.09 10.19
CA THR A 364 10.89 -47.31 8.80
C THR A 364 10.18 -46.06 8.29
N ALA A 365 10.81 -45.33 7.39
CA ALA A 365 10.20 -44.23 6.65
C ALA A 365 9.70 -44.75 5.30
N VAL A 366 8.41 -44.56 5.01
CA VAL A 366 7.82 -44.86 3.71
C VAL A 366 7.67 -43.56 2.95
N THR A 367 8.25 -43.49 1.77
CA THR A 367 8.27 -42.29 0.94
C THR A 367 7.83 -42.61 -0.48
N ARG A 368 7.54 -41.57 -1.26
CA ARG A 368 7.38 -41.66 -2.71
C ARG A 368 8.27 -40.62 -3.39
N LYS A 369 8.63 -40.88 -4.65
CA LYS A 369 9.62 -40.07 -5.38
C LYS A 369 9.14 -38.65 -5.67
N GLY A 370 7.83 -38.41 -5.71
CA GLY A 370 7.23 -37.16 -6.19
C GLY A 370 7.21 -37.10 -7.72
N PHE A 371 6.13 -36.55 -8.27
CA PHE A 371 5.98 -36.33 -9.71
C PHE A 371 7.07 -35.39 -10.28
N LEU A 372 7.47 -34.38 -9.51
CA LEU A 372 8.52 -33.42 -9.87
C LEU A 372 9.90 -33.84 -9.35
N GLY A 373 10.03 -35.05 -8.81
CA GLY A 373 11.28 -35.58 -8.25
C GLY A 373 11.60 -35.09 -6.83
N PHE A 374 10.65 -34.43 -6.15
CA PHE A 374 10.79 -34.10 -4.74
C PHE A 374 10.18 -35.21 -3.88
N GLU A 375 11.03 -35.97 -3.22
CA GLU A 375 10.60 -37.07 -2.37
C GLU A 375 9.78 -36.56 -1.18
N TRP A 376 8.64 -37.20 -0.91
CA TRP A 376 7.73 -36.83 0.17
C TRP A 376 7.37 -38.03 1.05
N LEU A 377 7.10 -37.73 2.31
CA LEU A 377 6.84 -38.74 3.34
C LEU A 377 5.38 -39.22 3.29
N VAL A 378 5.19 -40.53 3.17
CA VAL A 378 3.86 -41.16 3.25
C VAL A 378 3.55 -41.56 4.69
N SER A 379 4.49 -42.24 5.35
CA SER A 379 4.33 -42.68 6.74
C SER A 379 5.67 -42.93 7.41
N CYS A 380 5.67 -42.97 8.74
CA CYS A 380 6.86 -43.18 9.56
C CYS A 380 6.51 -44.05 10.77
N GLY A 381 7.24 -45.16 10.96
CA GLY A 381 6.99 -46.14 12.02
C GLY A 381 8.28 -46.65 12.67
N ILE A 382 8.21 -47.20 13.89
CA ILE A 382 9.35 -47.88 14.51
C ILE A 382 9.49 -49.27 13.85
N ALA A 383 10.68 -49.61 13.34
CA ALA A 383 10.93 -50.87 12.66
C ALA A 383 10.64 -52.07 13.59
N GLY A 384 10.03 -53.13 13.05
CA GLY A 384 9.69 -54.35 13.80
C GLY A 384 8.33 -54.33 14.52
N ARG A 385 7.57 -53.24 14.45
CA ARG A 385 6.12 -53.23 14.73
C ARG A 385 5.40 -52.86 13.44
N ASN A 386 4.40 -53.65 13.05
CA ASN A 386 3.63 -53.41 11.82
C ASN A 386 3.23 -51.93 11.73
N ALA A 387 3.68 -51.27 10.66
CA ALA A 387 3.41 -49.87 10.37
C ALA A 387 1.95 -49.73 9.91
N LEU A 388 1.02 -49.78 10.87
CA LEU A 388 -0.39 -49.48 10.66
C LEU A 388 -0.84 -48.56 11.78
N GLN A 389 -0.70 -47.25 11.54
CA GLN A 389 -1.62 -46.20 11.98
C GLN A 389 -1.19 -44.86 11.40
#